data_AF-A0A9Q1H5T6-F1
#
_entry.id   AF-A0A9Q1H5T6-F1
#
_cell.length_a   1.000
_cell.length_b   1.000
_cell.length_c   1.000
_cell.angle_alpha   90.00
_cell.angle_beta   90.00
_cell.angle_gamma   90.00
#
_symmetry.space_group_name_H-M   'P 1'
#
loop_
_entity.id
_entity.type
_entity.pdbx_description
1 polymer ?
#
loop_
_entity_poly.entity_id
_entity_poly.type
_entity_poly.pdbx_seq_one_letter_code
_entity_poly.pdbx_strand_id
1 'polypeptide(L)'
;MSYRSFENFVSDEFCTDLLSSNILRPSDQDLDVESMLKNFSVEVSRILIMHAPIKVKTVPVRNTTPWTNSSITHARAERRKAERVWRRSRLTVHYEIYKSKQNEVFKLIDASRRNYFHDKISACNNDQKKLFTIVHGLLGSKQCSDVLPLHDCREDLANVFSNFFVDKVKKFNLNKKSTSTGNRFDDLYQFSGKQLNSFEPTAINEIILIVKKSSSAFCDLDPLPSNLLKDDKILNALMPTITEIIIKSLKPGTVPDSMKCALIKPLVKKASYRL
;
A
#
# COMPACT_ATOMS: atom_id res chain seq x y z
N MET A 1 -10.33 -2.80 5.32
CA MET A 1 -9.08 -2.01 5.31
C MET A 1 -8.56 -1.96 6.74
N SER A 2 -7.35 -2.45 6.98
CA SER A 2 -6.65 -2.27 8.25
C SER A 2 -5.93 -0.92 8.26
N TYR A 3 -5.82 -0.28 9.42
CA TYR A 3 -5.05 0.93 9.61
C TYR A 3 -4.55 1.00 11.06
N ARG A 4 -3.47 1.75 11.30
CA ARG A 4 -2.96 2.02 12.64
C ARG A 4 -3.16 3.51 12.94
N SER A 5 -3.76 3.84 14.07
CA SER A 5 -3.91 5.23 14.51
C SER A 5 -2.86 5.57 15.55
N PHE A 6 -2.19 6.70 15.35
CA PHE A 6 -1.21 7.28 16.28
C PHE A 6 -1.75 8.50 17.03
N GLU A 7 -3.07 8.74 16.98
CA GLU A 7 -3.72 9.91 17.57
C GLU A 7 -3.51 10.03 19.09
N ASN A 8 -3.43 8.90 19.79
CA ASN A 8 -3.21 8.82 21.24
C ASN A 8 -1.84 8.20 21.57
N PHE A 9 -0.88 8.24 20.64
CA PHE A 9 0.43 7.65 20.86
C PHE A 9 1.28 8.54 21.76
N VAL A 10 1.79 7.99 22.86
CA VAL A 10 2.63 8.72 23.83
C VAL A 10 4.08 8.23 23.69
N SER A 11 4.94 9.04 23.06
CA SER A 11 6.33 8.67 22.80
C SER A 11 7.12 8.32 24.06
N ASP A 12 6.85 8.97 25.20
CA ASP A 12 7.56 8.73 26.46
C ASP A 12 7.26 7.36 27.06
N GLU A 13 5.98 6.94 27.04
CA GLU A 13 5.58 5.61 27.50
C GLU A 13 6.14 4.53 26.57
N PHE A 14 6.07 4.75 25.26
CA PHE A 14 6.67 3.85 24.28
C PHE A 14 8.19 3.71 24.47
N CYS A 15 8.92 4.81 24.70
CA CYS A 15 10.35 4.77 24.99
C CYS A 15 10.64 4.04 26.30
N THR A 16 9.80 4.21 27.33
CA THR A 16 9.96 3.52 28.62
C THR A 16 9.82 2.00 28.45
N ASP A 17 8.84 1.55 27.66
CA ASP A 17 8.66 0.14 27.34
C ASP A 17 9.79 -0.41 26.45
N LEU A 18 10.30 0.38 25.50
CA LEU A 18 11.49 0.03 24.73
C LEU A 18 12.72 -0.14 25.62
N LEU A 19 12.95 0.79 26.55
CA LEU A 19 14.10 0.80 27.46
C LEU A 19 14.05 -0.33 28.49
N SER A 20 12.85 -0.72 28.92
CA SER A 20 12.66 -1.85 29.83
C SER A 20 12.68 -3.22 29.12
N SER A 21 12.53 -3.23 27.79
CA SER A 21 12.59 -4.44 26.98
C SER A 21 14.00 -5.05 26.92
N ASN A 22 14.07 -6.32 26.54
CA ASN A 22 15.35 -7.00 26.33
C ASN A 22 16.05 -6.60 25.01
N ILE A 23 15.46 -5.73 24.18
CA ILE A 23 16.05 -5.29 22.89
C ILE A 23 17.34 -4.49 23.12
N LEU A 24 17.38 -3.70 24.19
CA LEU A 24 18.48 -2.78 24.48
C LEU A 24 19.54 -3.37 25.39
N ARG A 25 19.37 -4.63 25.82
CA ARG A 25 20.42 -5.34 26.53
C ARG A 25 21.43 -5.80 25.48
N PRO A 26 22.72 -5.44 25.59
CA PRO A 26 23.77 -6.09 24.83
C PRO A 26 23.78 -7.56 25.29
N SER A 27 23.01 -8.40 24.62
CA SER A 27 22.82 -9.80 25.00
C SER A 27 23.92 -10.59 24.34
N ASP A 28 24.77 -11.19 25.19
CA ASP A 28 25.74 -12.25 24.98
C ASP A 28 26.53 -12.23 23.66
N GLN A 29 27.86 -12.21 23.77
CA GLN A 29 28.83 -12.02 22.69
C GLN A 29 28.69 -12.97 21.46
N ASP A 30 27.77 -13.93 21.49
CA ASP A 30 27.61 -15.01 20.52
C ASP A 30 26.32 -15.00 19.69
N LEU A 31 25.40 -14.03 19.87
CA LEU A 31 24.19 -13.99 19.03
C LEU A 31 24.50 -13.50 17.59
N ASP A 32 24.01 -14.22 16.58
CA ASP A 32 24.17 -13.86 15.18
C ASP A 32 23.28 -12.68 14.75
N VAL A 33 23.64 -12.04 13.63
CA VAL A 33 22.94 -10.83 13.13
C VAL A 33 21.47 -11.12 12.80
N GLU A 34 21.18 -12.32 12.27
CA GLU A 34 19.84 -12.74 11.89
C GLU A 34 18.93 -12.81 13.12
N SER A 35 19.38 -13.46 14.19
CA SER A 35 18.64 -13.56 15.44
C SER A 35 18.49 -12.21 16.13
N MET A 36 19.52 -11.37 16.10
CA MET A 36 19.44 -10.03 16.67
C MET A 36 18.40 -9.15 15.95
N LEU A 37 18.43 -9.11 14.63
CA LEU A 37 17.47 -8.36 13.85
C LEU A 37 16.05 -8.90 14.03
N LYS A 38 15.90 -10.22 14.07
CA LYS A 38 14.61 -10.86 14.32
C LYS A 38 14.06 -10.47 15.70
N ASN A 39 14.87 -10.56 16.75
CA ASN A 39 14.47 -10.18 18.11
C ASN A 39 14.11 -8.69 18.19
N PHE A 40 14.93 -7.83 17.59
CA PHE A 40 14.65 -6.40 17.46
C PHE A 40 13.29 -6.16 16.78
N SER A 41 13.08 -6.76 15.61
CA SER A 41 11.86 -6.54 14.82
C SER A 41 10.60 -7.05 15.55
N VAL A 42 10.66 -8.24 16.14
CA VAL A 42 9.55 -8.85 16.88
C VAL A 42 9.18 -7.99 18.08
N GLU A 43 10.15 -7.57 18.88
CA GLU A 43 9.88 -6.89 20.14
C GLU A 43 9.48 -5.43 19.93
N VAL A 44 10.10 -4.71 18.97
CA VAL A 44 9.66 -3.36 18.57
C VAL A 44 8.23 -3.43 18.04
N SER A 45 7.90 -4.42 17.20
CA SER A 45 6.55 -4.62 16.68
C SER A 45 5.55 -4.94 17.80
N ARG A 46 5.94 -5.76 18.78
CA ARG A 46 5.12 -6.13 19.94
C ARG A 46 4.76 -4.89 20.77
N ILE A 47 5.75 -4.08 21.11
CA ILE A 47 5.57 -2.83 21.87
C ILE A 47 4.74 -1.84 21.04
N LEU A 48 5.01 -1.72 19.74
CA LEU A 48 4.20 -0.86 18.85
C LEU A 48 2.73 -1.28 18.80
N ILE A 49 2.42 -2.57 18.86
CA ILE A 49 1.04 -3.07 18.94
C ILE A 49 0.38 -2.70 20.27
N MET A 50 1.11 -2.71 21.38
CA MET A 50 0.58 -2.28 22.68
C MET A 50 0.21 -0.80 22.68
N HIS A 51 1.08 0.05 22.13
CA HIS A 51 0.91 1.51 22.13
C HIS A 51 -0.01 2.03 21.02
N ALA A 52 -0.10 1.32 19.89
CA ALA A 52 -0.93 1.74 18.76
C ALA A 52 -1.45 0.52 17.98
N PRO A 53 -2.49 -0.21 18.44
CA PRO A 53 -2.94 -1.43 17.81
C PRO A 53 -3.52 -1.22 16.39
N ILE A 54 -3.45 -2.25 15.55
CA ILE A 54 -4.06 -2.24 14.22
C ILE A 54 -5.58 -2.31 14.38
N LYS A 55 -6.29 -1.37 13.74
CA LYS A 55 -7.75 -1.31 13.68
C LYS A 55 -8.23 -1.76 12.31
N VAL A 56 -9.33 -2.51 12.27
CA VAL A 56 -9.97 -2.95 11.03
C VAL A 56 -11.22 -2.11 10.80
N LYS A 57 -11.31 -1.52 9.61
CA LYS A 57 -12.50 -0.80 9.15
C LYS A 57 -13.06 -1.47 7.90
N THR A 58 -14.33 -1.85 7.98
CA THR A 58 -15.08 -2.31 6.81
C THR A 58 -15.52 -1.10 6.02
N VAL A 59 -15.00 -0.96 4.81
CA VAL A 59 -15.44 0.07 3.86
C VAL A 59 -16.25 -0.67 2.79
N PRO A 60 -17.56 -0.41 2.68
CA PRO A 60 -18.34 -1.03 1.61
C PRO A 60 -17.82 -0.53 0.27
N VAL A 61 -17.55 -1.46 -0.65
CA VAL A 61 -17.23 -1.12 -2.04
C VAL A 61 -18.47 -0.48 -2.65
N ARG A 62 -18.41 0.85 -2.84
CA ARG A 62 -19.47 1.59 -3.52
C ARG A 62 -19.08 1.76 -4.97
N ASN A 63 -19.62 0.90 -5.82
CA ASN A 63 -19.52 1.11 -7.26
C ASN A 63 -20.22 2.43 -7.58
N THR A 64 -19.46 3.39 -8.12
CA THR A 64 -20.05 4.60 -8.67
C THR A 64 -20.97 4.21 -9.81
N THR A 65 -22.21 4.70 -9.78
CA THR A 65 -23.12 4.39 -10.88
C THR A 65 -22.60 5.09 -12.14
N PRO A 66 -22.60 4.41 -13.31
CA PRO A 66 -22.04 4.97 -14.56
C PRO A 66 -22.65 6.32 -14.97
N TRP A 67 -23.90 6.57 -14.59
CA TRP A 67 -24.63 7.80 -14.89
C TRP A 67 -24.49 8.91 -13.83
N THR A 68 -23.61 8.77 -12.83
CA THR A 68 -23.31 9.87 -11.89
C THR A 68 -22.26 10.79 -12.50
N ASN A 69 -22.62 12.05 -12.73
CA ASN A 69 -21.75 13.09 -13.29
C ASN A 69 -21.63 14.31 -12.34
N SER A 70 -20.78 15.27 -12.70
CA SER A 70 -20.54 16.48 -11.90
C SER A 70 -21.81 17.28 -11.62
N SER A 71 -22.72 17.40 -12.60
CA SER A 71 -23.98 18.13 -12.43
C SER A 71 -24.90 17.49 -11.38
N ILE A 72 -25.03 16.15 -11.39
CA ILE A 72 -25.78 15.43 -10.34
C ILE A 72 -25.12 15.61 -8.97
N THR A 73 -23.78 15.59 -8.89
CA THR A 73 -23.08 15.80 -7.61
C THR A 73 -23.33 17.19 -7.05
N HIS A 74 -23.31 18.22 -7.90
CA HIS A 74 -23.62 19.59 -7.53
C HIS A 74 -25.08 19.74 -7.09
N ALA A 75 -26.04 19.23 -7.86
CA ALA A 75 -27.46 19.28 -7.52
C ALA A 75 -27.77 18.55 -6.19
N ARG A 76 -27.09 17.43 -5.90
CA ARG A 76 -27.19 16.75 -4.60
C ARG A 76 -26.64 17.60 -3.45
N ALA A 77 -25.58 18.37 -3.67
CA ALA A 77 -25.04 19.30 -2.67
C ALA A 77 -26.03 20.43 -2.37
N GLU A 78 -26.61 21.04 -3.40
CA GLU A 78 -27.64 22.09 -3.26
C GLU A 78 -28.91 21.57 -2.57
N ARG A 79 -29.36 20.36 -2.92
CA ARG A 79 -30.47 19.69 -2.20
C ARG A 79 -30.17 19.55 -0.70
N ARG A 80 -28.95 19.10 -0.32
CA ARG A 80 -28.54 18.98 1.10
C ARG A 80 -28.46 20.34 1.78
N LYS A 81 -28.06 21.40 1.07
CA LYS A 81 -28.05 22.77 1.58
C LYS A 81 -29.48 23.24 1.89
N ALA A 82 -30.40 23.09 0.94
CA ALA A 82 -31.81 23.41 1.14
C ALA A 82 -32.45 22.59 2.27
N GLU A 83 -32.12 21.30 2.37
CA GLU A 83 -32.59 20.42 3.44
C GLU A 83 -32.15 20.91 4.83
N ARG A 84 -30.88 21.30 4.99
CA ARG A 84 -30.37 21.84 6.26
C ARG A 84 -31.07 23.14 6.65
N VAL A 85 -31.31 24.02 5.67
CA VAL A 85 -32.02 25.29 5.89
C VAL A 85 -33.46 25.04 6.34
N TRP A 86 -34.19 24.14 5.69
CA TRP A 86 -35.54 23.76 6.09
C TRP A 86 -35.57 23.11 7.47
N ARG A 87 -34.66 22.17 7.77
CA ARG A 87 -34.59 21.51 9.09
C ARG A 87 -34.37 22.53 10.22
N ARG A 88 -33.63 23.61 9.96
CA ARG A 88 -33.37 24.68 10.93
C ARG A 88 -34.55 25.63 11.10
N SER A 89 -35.15 26.11 10.02
CA SER A 89 -36.21 27.14 10.11
C SER A 89 -37.63 26.60 10.28
N ARG A 90 -37.89 25.37 9.79
CA ARG A 90 -39.21 24.73 9.72
C ARG A 90 -40.30 25.50 8.94
N LEU A 91 -39.91 26.50 8.16
CA LEU A 91 -40.84 27.27 7.32
C LEU A 91 -41.27 26.49 6.07
N THR A 92 -42.53 26.66 5.67
CA THR A 92 -43.13 26.05 4.46
C THR A 92 -42.38 26.42 3.19
N VAL A 93 -41.99 27.69 3.03
CA VAL A 93 -41.22 28.15 1.86
C VAL A 93 -39.89 27.39 1.73
N HIS A 94 -39.20 27.12 2.84
CA HIS A 94 -37.95 26.36 2.79
C HIS A 94 -38.19 24.88 2.48
N TYR A 95 -39.32 24.33 2.90
CA TYR A 95 -39.73 22.98 2.52
C TYR A 95 -39.99 22.86 1.01
N GLU A 96 -40.68 23.84 0.43
CA GLU A 96 -40.95 23.91 -1.01
C GLU A 96 -39.65 24.03 -1.82
N ILE A 97 -38.71 24.85 -1.37
CA ILE A 97 -37.37 24.95 -1.99
C ILE A 97 -36.65 23.61 -1.93
N TYR A 98 -36.66 22.92 -0.77
CA TYR A 98 -36.08 21.60 -0.63
C TYR A 98 -36.74 20.58 -1.59
N LYS A 99 -38.07 20.58 -1.69
CA LYS A 99 -38.82 19.72 -2.61
C LYS A 99 -38.50 19.99 -4.07
N SER A 100 -38.39 21.25 -4.45
CA SER A 100 -37.94 21.66 -5.79
C SER A 100 -36.55 21.10 -6.11
N LYS A 101 -35.58 21.29 -5.21
CA LYS A 101 -34.22 20.73 -5.36
C LYS A 101 -34.19 19.20 -5.33
N GLN A 102 -35.08 18.55 -4.59
CA GLN A 102 -35.24 17.10 -4.63
C GLN A 102 -35.71 16.63 -6.01
N ASN A 103 -36.71 17.29 -6.59
CA ASN A 103 -37.23 16.97 -7.92
C ASN A 103 -36.19 17.23 -9.02
N GLU A 104 -35.41 18.31 -8.91
CA GLU A 104 -34.30 18.61 -9.81
C GLU A 104 -33.27 17.46 -9.86
N VAL A 105 -32.87 16.95 -8.69
CA VAL A 105 -31.95 15.81 -8.61
C VAL A 105 -32.55 14.56 -9.25
N PHE A 106 -33.84 14.27 -9.04
CA PHE A 106 -34.49 13.12 -9.67
C PHE A 106 -34.51 13.24 -11.19
N LYS A 107 -34.86 14.41 -11.73
CA LYS A 107 -34.86 14.68 -13.18
C LYS A 107 -33.47 14.49 -13.80
N LEU A 108 -32.42 15.01 -13.15
CA LEU A 108 -31.04 14.87 -13.64
C LEU A 108 -30.56 13.42 -13.64
N ILE A 109 -30.89 12.65 -12.59
CA ILE A 109 -30.54 11.23 -12.52
C ILE A 109 -31.27 10.44 -13.60
N ASP A 110 -32.57 10.69 -13.78
CA ASP A 110 -33.37 10.01 -14.81
C ASP A 110 -32.85 10.30 -16.23
N ALA A 111 -32.62 11.58 -16.54
CA ALA A 111 -32.06 11.98 -17.84
C ALA A 111 -30.67 11.36 -18.08
N SER A 112 -29.77 11.42 -17.10
CA SER A 112 -28.42 10.85 -17.24
C SER A 112 -28.46 9.33 -17.38
N ARG A 113 -29.36 8.64 -16.69
CA ARG A 113 -29.54 7.19 -16.82
C ARG A 113 -30.07 6.83 -18.20
N ARG A 114 -31.06 7.56 -18.71
CA ARG A 114 -31.61 7.35 -20.07
C ARG A 114 -30.54 7.55 -21.13
N ASN A 115 -29.81 8.66 -21.07
CA ASN A 115 -28.73 8.95 -22.01
C ASN A 115 -27.65 7.87 -21.98
N TYR A 116 -27.20 7.46 -20.79
CA TYR A 116 -26.20 6.38 -20.67
C TYR A 116 -26.61 5.10 -21.40
N PHE A 117 -27.84 4.62 -21.20
CA PHE A 117 -28.30 3.41 -21.89
C PHE A 117 -28.57 3.64 -23.37
N HIS A 118 -29.05 4.82 -23.75
CA HIS A 118 -29.19 5.21 -25.15
C HIS A 118 -27.84 5.14 -25.89
N ASP A 119 -26.80 5.77 -25.33
CA ASP A 119 -25.45 5.80 -25.88
C ASP A 119 -24.82 4.39 -25.92
N LYS A 120 -25.08 3.58 -24.89
CA LYS A 120 -24.58 2.20 -24.83
C LYS A 120 -25.23 1.30 -25.88
N ILE A 121 -26.52 1.51 -26.16
CA ILE A 121 -27.26 0.78 -27.20
C ILE A 121 -26.83 1.26 -28.59
N SER A 122 -26.70 2.57 -28.80
CA SER A 122 -26.27 3.12 -30.10
C SER A 122 -24.85 2.66 -30.45
N ALA A 123 -23.94 2.59 -29.47
CA ALA A 123 -22.59 2.07 -29.65
C ALA A 123 -22.51 0.57 -30.02
N CYS A 124 -23.62 -0.19 -29.93
CA CYS A 124 -23.63 -1.59 -30.34
C CYS A 124 -23.56 -1.78 -31.87
N ASN A 125 -23.85 -0.75 -32.68
CA ASN A 125 -23.75 -0.80 -34.14
C ASN A 125 -24.38 -2.06 -34.78
N ASN A 126 -25.64 -2.37 -34.42
CA ASN A 126 -26.39 -3.56 -34.87
C ASN A 126 -25.81 -4.93 -34.47
N ASP A 127 -24.84 -4.98 -33.55
CA ASP A 127 -24.36 -6.23 -32.96
C ASP A 127 -25.38 -6.78 -31.95
N GLN A 128 -26.19 -7.74 -32.40
CA GLN A 128 -27.26 -8.35 -31.59
C GLN A 128 -26.70 -8.99 -30.31
N LYS A 129 -25.51 -9.61 -30.35
CA LYS A 129 -24.93 -10.27 -29.16
C LYS A 129 -24.58 -9.26 -28.07
N LYS A 130 -24.04 -8.09 -28.45
CA LYS A 130 -23.76 -6.99 -27.50
C LYS A 130 -25.05 -6.41 -26.92
N LEU A 131 -26.06 -6.21 -27.76
CA LEU A 131 -27.37 -5.71 -27.31
C LEU A 131 -28.02 -6.67 -26.31
N PHE A 132 -28.07 -7.97 -26.62
CA PHE A 132 -28.61 -8.97 -25.71
C PHE A 132 -27.82 -9.02 -24.39
N THR A 133 -26.50 -8.89 -24.42
CA THR A 133 -25.68 -8.79 -23.20
C THR A 133 -26.09 -7.60 -22.32
N ILE A 134 -26.39 -6.43 -22.90
CA ILE A 134 -26.87 -5.25 -22.15
C ILE A 134 -28.25 -5.52 -21.53
N VAL A 135 -29.17 -6.10 -22.30
CA VAL A 135 -30.54 -6.43 -21.83
C VAL A 135 -30.49 -7.46 -20.71
N HIS A 136 -29.69 -8.52 -20.85
CA HIS A 136 -29.49 -9.52 -19.80
C HIS A 136 -28.92 -8.88 -18.52
N GLY A 137 -27.99 -7.94 -18.64
CA GLY A 137 -27.47 -7.18 -17.49
C GLY A 137 -28.53 -6.33 -16.80
N LEU A 138 -29.46 -5.71 -17.55
CA LEU A 138 -30.57 -4.93 -17.00
C LEU A 138 -31.60 -5.80 -16.24
N LEU A 139 -31.79 -7.04 -16.70
CA LEU A 139 -32.68 -8.02 -16.09
C LEU A 139 -32.04 -8.77 -14.91
N GLY A 140 -30.83 -8.40 -14.51
CA GLY A 140 -30.14 -9.00 -13.36
C GLY A 140 -29.50 -10.35 -13.63
N SER A 141 -29.36 -10.76 -14.90
CA SER A 141 -28.58 -11.95 -15.27
C SER A 141 -27.10 -11.66 -15.01
N LYS A 142 -26.55 -12.21 -13.92
CA LYS A 142 -25.12 -12.13 -13.59
C LYS A 142 -24.29 -12.82 -14.68
N GLN A 143 -23.84 -12.08 -15.68
CA GLN A 143 -22.60 -12.48 -16.38
C GLN A 143 -21.43 -11.94 -15.56
N CYS A 144 -20.88 -12.78 -14.70
CA CYS A 144 -19.60 -12.53 -14.05
C CYS A 144 -18.51 -12.77 -15.11
N SER A 145 -18.19 -11.73 -15.89
CA SER A 145 -16.98 -11.75 -16.70
C SER A 145 -15.81 -11.37 -15.79
N ASP A 146 -15.43 -12.29 -14.89
CA ASP A 146 -14.27 -12.06 -14.03
C ASP A 146 -13.03 -12.06 -14.93
N VAL A 147 -12.41 -10.89 -15.07
CA VAL A 147 -11.21 -10.64 -15.88
C VAL A 147 -9.98 -11.32 -15.26
N LEU A 148 -10.08 -11.72 -13.99
CA LEU A 148 -9.02 -12.36 -13.21
C LEU A 148 -9.34 -13.84 -12.99
N PRO A 149 -8.32 -14.70 -12.85
CA PRO A 149 -8.52 -16.07 -12.38
C PRO A 149 -9.27 -16.09 -11.05
N LEU A 150 -10.02 -17.16 -10.82
CA LEU A 150 -10.64 -17.40 -9.52
C LEU A 150 -9.54 -17.46 -8.44
N HIS A 151 -9.71 -16.70 -7.37
CA HIS A 151 -8.78 -16.64 -6.26
C HIS A 151 -9.51 -16.31 -4.96
N ASP A 152 -9.12 -16.99 -3.88
CA ASP A 152 -9.67 -16.75 -2.54
C ASP A 152 -8.93 -15.64 -1.80
N CYS A 153 -7.69 -15.40 -2.19
CA CYS A 153 -6.73 -14.51 -1.53
C CYS A 153 -5.99 -13.66 -2.57
N ARG A 154 -5.91 -12.34 -2.35
CA ARG A 154 -5.30 -11.41 -3.31
C ARG A 154 -3.78 -11.52 -3.29
N GLU A 155 -3.23 -11.82 -2.11
CA GLU A 155 -1.82 -12.05 -1.85
C GLU A 155 -1.35 -13.29 -2.61
N ASP A 156 -2.12 -14.38 -2.57
CA ASP A 156 -1.80 -15.61 -3.31
C ASP A 156 -1.84 -15.39 -4.81
N LEU A 157 -2.84 -14.67 -5.33
CA LEU A 157 -2.90 -14.33 -6.75
C LEU A 157 -1.67 -13.51 -7.19
N ALA A 158 -1.23 -12.54 -6.37
CA ALA A 158 -0.04 -11.74 -6.66
C ALA A 158 1.24 -12.60 -6.67
N ASN A 159 1.36 -13.54 -5.73
CA ASN A 159 2.46 -14.49 -5.68
C ASN A 159 2.46 -15.42 -6.91
N VAL A 160 1.29 -15.89 -7.35
CA VAL A 160 1.15 -16.68 -8.59
C VAL A 160 1.66 -15.89 -9.80
N PHE A 161 1.29 -14.61 -9.93
CA PHE A 161 1.82 -13.77 -11.01
C PHE A 161 3.34 -13.58 -10.91
N SER A 162 3.88 -13.34 -9.71
CA SER A 162 5.33 -13.20 -9.50
C SER A 162 6.08 -14.47 -9.92
N ASN A 163 5.63 -15.63 -9.44
CA ASN A 163 6.24 -16.92 -9.73
C ASN A 163 6.21 -17.26 -11.22
N PHE A 164 5.13 -16.90 -11.93
CA PHE A 164 5.06 -17.06 -13.38
C PHE A 164 6.22 -16.35 -14.12
N PHE A 165 6.56 -15.12 -13.73
CA PHE A 165 7.68 -14.39 -14.35
C PHE A 165 9.04 -14.96 -13.94
N VAL A 166 9.20 -15.33 -12.68
CA VAL A 166 10.41 -16.01 -12.19
C VAL A 166 10.65 -17.30 -12.99
N ASP A 167 9.63 -18.13 -13.15
CA ASP A 167 9.72 -19.39 -13.88
C ASP A 167 9.94 -19.18 -15.38
N LYS A 168 9.35 -18.13 -15.96
CA LYS A 168 9.60 -17.76 -17.36
C LYS A 168 11.06 -17.41 -17.59
N VAL A 169 11.68 -16.63 -16.69
CA VAL A 169 13.11 -16.29 -16.76
C VAL A 169 13.98 -17.54 -16.58
N LYS A 170 13.66 -18.40 -15.62
CA LYS A 170 14.36 -19.68 -15.42
C LYS A 170 14.31 -20.55 -16.68
N LYS A 171 13.14 -20.71 -17.29
CA LYS A 171 12.95 -21.47 -18.54
C LYS A 171 13.74 -20.87 -19.70
N PHE A 172 13.75 -19.53 -19.84
CA PHE A 172 14.55 -18.86 -20.86
C PHE A 172 16.06 -19.13 -20.69
N ASN A 173 16.57 -19.06 -19.46
CA ASN A 173 17.98 -19.31 -19.17
C ASN A 173 18.37 -20.80 -19.32
N LEU A 174 17.47 -21.73 -19.00
CA LEU A 174 17.64 -23.16 -19.25
C LEU A 174 17.74 -23.45 -20.76
N ASN A 175 16.89 -22.83 -21.56
CA ASN A 175 16.87 -23.00 -23.02
C ASN A 175 18.06 -22.34 -23.74
N LYS A 176 18.85 -21.51 -23.05
CA LYS A 176 20.11 -20.92 -23.57
C LYS A 176 21.34 -21.81 -23.40
N LYS A 177 21.23 -22.98 -22.75
CA LYS A 177 22.34 -23.93 -22.60
C LYS A 177 22.58 -24.75 -23.87
N SER A 178 23.05 -24.11 -24.94
CA SER A 178 23.60 -24.80 -26.12
C SER A 178 24.62 -23.97 -26.91
N THR A 179 25.19 -22.92 -26.32
CA THR A 179 26.46 -22.36 -26.80
C THR A 179 27.43 -22.29 -25.63
N SER A 180 28.37 -23.24 -25.62
CA SER A 180 29.57 -23.24 -24.78
C SER A 180 30.45 -22.03 -25.14
N THR A 181 30.06 -20.86 -24.67
CA THR A 181 30.98 -19.74 -24.47
C THR A 181 31.13 -19.63 -22.97
N GLY A 182 32.30 -19.95 -22.43
CA GLY A 182 32.64 -19.65 -21.04
C GLY A 182 32.24 -18.20 -20.72
N ASN A 183 31.86 -17.93 -19.47
CA ASN A 183 31.33 -16.65 -19.00
C ASN A 183 32.10 -15.45 -19.57
N ARG A 184 31.71 -14.96 -20.77
CA ARG A 184 32.33 -13.77 -21.39
C ARG A 184 32.07 -12.52 -20.56
N PHE A 185 31.15 -12.60 -19.58
CA PHE A 185 30.88 -11.55 -18.61
C PHE A 185 31.97 -11.40 -17.54
N ASP A 186 32.64 -12.49 -17.13
CA ASP A 186 33.71 -12.41 -16.12
C ASP A 186 34.96 -11.74 -16.71
N ASP A 187 35.27 -12.01 -17.99
CA ASP A 187 36.42 -11.40 -18.68
C ASP A 187 36.22 -9.90 -18.99
N LEU A 188 34.98 -9.42 -19.08
CA LEU A 188 34.67 -8.01 -19.41
C LEU A 188 34.73 -7.06 -18.21
N TYR A 189 34.73 -7.60 -16.98
CA TYR A 189 34.68 -6.81 -15.75
C TYR A 189 35.72 -7.28 -14.73
N GLN A 190 36.97 -7.48 -15.18
CA GLN A 190 38.06 -7.69 -14.25
C GLN A 190 38.24 -6.44 -13.39
N PHE A 191 37.85 -6.54 -12.12
CA PHE A 191 37.97 -5.45 -11.17
C PHE A 191 39.46 -5.08 -10.99
N SER A 192 39.84 -3.89 -11.44
CA SER A 192 41.21 -3.35 -11.34
C SER A 192 41.40 -2.38 -10.17
N GLY A 193 40.42 -2.31 -9.25
CA GLY A 193 40.45 -1.41 -8.10
C GLY A 193 41.09 -2.01 -6.85
N LYS A 194 41.18 -1.19 -5.79
CA LYS A 194 41.53 -1.67 -4.45
C LYS A 194 40.32 -2.38 -3.84
N GLN A 195 40.51 -3.62 -3.43
CA GLN A 195 39.48 -4.38 -2.73
C GLN A 195 39.22 -3.78 -1.34
N LEU A 196 37.95 -3.63 -0.98
CA LEU A 196 37.56 -3.28 0.37
C LEU A 196 37.62 -4.56 1.22
N ASN A 197 38.59 -4.63 2.14
CA ASN A 197 38.84 -5.83 2.95
C ASN A 197 38.13 -5.81 4.30
N SER A 198 37.70 -4.63 4.77
CA SER A 198 37.05 -4.45 6.05
C SER A 198 36.16 -3.22 6.04
N PHE A 199 35.15 -3.22 6.90
CA PHE A 199 34.38 -2.03 7.24
C PHE A 199 34.86 -1.48 8.58
N GLU A 200 35.05 -0.17 8.67
CA GLU A 200 35.29 0.49 9.94
C GLU A 200 34.00 0.51 10.78
N PRO A 201 34.08 0.37 12.11
CA PRO A 201 32.92 0.52 12.99
C PRO A 201 32.30 1.90 12.82
N THR A 202 30.97 1.96 12.67
CA THR A 202 30.23 3.22 12.53
C THR A 202 29.88 3.81 13.91
N ALA A 203 29.81 5.14 13.99
CA ALA A 203 29.44 5.83 15.23
C ALA A 203 27.91 6.00 15.34
N ILE A 204 27.38 5.97 16.57
CA ILE A 204 25.94 6.24 16.82
C ILE A 204 25.49 7.56 16.17
N ASN A 205 26.28 8.63 16.33
CA ASN A 205 25.97 9.94 15.75
C ASN A 205 25.90 9.92 14.21
N GLU A 206 26.76 9.12 13.57
CA GLU A 206 26.75 8.95 12.12
C GLU A 206 25.45 8.29 11.66
N ILE A 207 25.04 7.20 12.34
CA ILE A 207 23.77 6.51 12.05
C ILE A 207 22.57 7.44 12.26
N ILE A 208 22.53 8.22 13.35
CA ILE A 208 21.47 9.20 13.61
C ILE A 208 21.33 10.17 12.42
N LEU A 209 22.45 10.71 11.93
CA LEU A 209 22.45 11.64 10.80
C LEU A 209 21.96 10.96 9.52
N ILE A 210 22.37 9.72 9.26
CA ILE A 210 21.92 8.93 8.11
C ILE A 210 20.41 8.69 8.17
N VAL A 211 19.89 8.24 9.32
CA VAL A 211 18.46 7.98 9.51
C VAL A 211 17.64 9.26 9.33
N LYS A 212 18.08 10.39 9.90
CA LYS A 212 17.40 11.68 9.75
C LYS A 212 17.41 12.19 8.31
N LYS A 213 18.51 12.05 7.59
CA LYS A 213 18.66 12.49 6.19
C LYS A 213 17.92 11.58 5.19
N SER A 214 17.68 10.32 5.56
CA SER A 214 16.98 9.36 4.71
C SER A 214 15.55 9.80 4.41
N SER A 215 14.94 9.27 3.35
CA SER A 215 13.52 9.54 3.06
C SER A 215 12.61 8.99 4.18
N SER A 216 11.40 9.53 4.33
CA SER A 216 10.39 8.97 5.25
C SER A 216 9.54 7.89 4.58
N ALA A 217 10.11 7.16 3.61
CA ALA A 217 9.47 5.98 3.02
C ALA A 217 9.36 4.88 4.06
N PHE A 218 8.27 4.11 4.02
CA PHE A 218 7.95 3.05 4.97
C PHE A 218 7.53 1.79 4.23
N CYS A 219 8.03 0.64 4.67
CA CYS A 219 7.62 -0.68 4.21
C CYS A 219 6.78 -1.37 5.30
N ASP A 220 5.77 -2.15 4.92
CA ASP A 220 4.97 -2.92 5.90
C ASP A 220 5.79 -4.04 6.58
N LEU A 221 6.99 -4.35 6.06
CA LEU A 221 7.96 -5.25 6.68
C LEU A 221 8.82 -4.57 7.76
N ASP A 222 8.83 -3.23 7.81
CA ASP A 222 9.60 -2.50 8.81
C ASP A 222 8.87 -2.58 10.17
N PRO A 223 9.60 -2.83 11.28
CA PRO A 223 8.99 -2.96 12.59
C PRO A 223 8.41 -1.65 13.13
N LEU A 224 8.84 -0.51 12.58
CA LEU A 224 8.45 0.82 13.03
C LEU A 224 8.27 1.77 11.84
N PRO A 225 7.18 2.57 11.80
CA PRO A 225 7.02 3.63 10.82
C PRO A 225 8.14 4.66 10.85
N SER A 226 8.59 5.10 9.67
CA SER A 226 9.74 6.00 9.52
C SER A 226 9.55 7.36 10.18
N ASN A 227 8.31 7.83 10.33
CA ASN A 227 8.02 9.05 11.10
C ASN A 227 8.23 8.84 12.61
N LEU A 228 7.91 7.67 13.14
CA LEU A 228 8.17 7.32 14.55
C LEU A 228 9.64 7.01 14.78
N LEU A 229 10.29 6.29 13.88
CA LEU A 229 11.73 6.02 13.97
C LEU A 229 12.55 7.32 14.01
N LYS A 230 12.09 8.38 13.32
CA LYS A 230 12.75 9.70 13.30
C LYS A 230 12.38 10.61 14.46
N ASP A 231 11.46 10.21 15.34
CA ASP A 231 11.24 10.93 16.59
C ASP A 231 12.52 10.91 17.42
N ASP A 232 12.96 12.06 17.93
CA ASP A 232 14.27 12.16 18.60
C ASP A 232 14.38 11.26 19.83
N LYS A 233 13.30 11.07 20.59
CA LYS A 233 13.33 10.22 21.79
C LYS A 233 13.42 8.76 21.39
N ILE A 234 12.59 8.34 20.44
CA ILE A 234 12.53 6.95 19.97
C ILE A 234 13.83 6.56 19.27
N LEU A 235 14.34 7.42 18.39
CA LEU A 235 15.58 7.20 17.67
C LEU A 235 16.71 6.95 18.67
N ASN A 236 16.91 7.88 19.62
CA ASN A 236 17.97 7.78 20.62
C ASN A 236 17.84 6.52 21.49
N ALA A 237 16.62 6.12 21.85
CA ALA A 237 16.39 4.90 22.61
C ALA A 237 16.81 3.63 21.84
N LEU A 238 16.60 3.59 20.52
CA LEU A 238 16.90 2.43 19.68
C LEU A 238 18.34 2.39 19.15
N MET A 239 19.07 3.50 19.19
CA MET A 239 20.40 3.61 18.59
C MET A 239 21.42 2.58 19.07
N PRO A 240 21.57 2.29 20.38
CA PRO A 240 22.55 1.30 20.82
C PRO A 240 22.39 -0.05 20.11
N THR A 241 21.16 -0.56 20.03
CA THR A 241 20.86 -1.84 19.37
C THR A 241 20.98 -1.76 17.85
N ILE A 242 20.48 -0.69 17.23
CA ILE A 242 20.60 -0.51 15.76
C ILE A 242 22.07 -0.45 15.34
N THR A 243 22.90 0.28 16.09
CA THR A 243 24.35 0.35 15.84
C THR A 243 25.01 -1.00 15.98
N GLU A 244 24.67 -1.78 17.00
CA GLU A 244 25.24 -3.12 17.19
C GLU A 244 24.87 -4.07 16.03
N ILE A 245 23.60 -4.05 15.59
CA ILE A 245 23.13 -4.83 14.44
C ILE A 245 23.92 -4.46 13.17
N ILE A 246 24.08 -3.16 12.91
CA ILE A 246 24.82 -2.67 11.75
C ILE A 246 26.29 -3.11 11.82
N ILE A 247 26.96 -2.95 12.95
CA ILE A 247 28.37 -3.34 13.11
C ILE A 247 28.54 -4.85 12.90
N LYS A 248 27.67 -5.67 13.50
CA LYS A 248 27.74 -7.13 13.32
C LYS A 248 27.39 -7.57 11.90
N SER A 249 26.57 -6.81 11.16
CA SER A 249 26.31 -7.05 9.73
C SER A 249 27.51 -6.68 8.86
N LEU A 250 28.11 -5.51 9.09
CA LEU A 250 29.20 -4.99 8.28
C LEU A 250 30.52 -5.75 8.49
N LYS A 251 30.84 -6.17 9.72
CA LYS A 251 32.11 -6.84 10.04
C LYS A 251 32.40 -8.09 9.18
N PRO A 252 31.46 -9.04 9.02
CA PRO A 252 31.59 -10.16 8.08
C PRO A 252 31.08 -9.85 6.66
N GLY A 253 30.50 -8.66 6.42
CA GLY A 253 29.88 -8.30 5.15
C GLY A 253 28.59 -9.07 4.84
N THR A 254 27.83 -9.47 5.86
CA THR A 254 26.60 -10.26 5.71
C THR A 254 25.37 -9.44 6.01
N VAL A 255 24.40 -9.43 5.10
CA VAL A 255 23.09 -8.80 5.30
C VAL A 255 22.06 -9.87 5.68
N PRO A 256 21.22 -9.66 6.70
CA PRO A 256 20.15 -10.59 7.07
C PRO A 256 19.16 -10.86 5.93
N ASP A 257 18.59 -12.06 5.90
CA ASP A 257 17.69 -12.47 4.81
C ASP A 257 16.41 -11.64 4.76
N SER A 258 15.88 -11.28 5.93
CA SER A 258 14.72 -10.39 6.03
C SER A 258 14.94 -9.01 5.40
N MET A 259 16.18 -8.51 5.37
CA MET A 259 16.54 -7.24 4.72
C MET A 259 16.77 -7.38 3.20
N LYS A 260 16.83 -8.61 2.68
CA LYS A 260 16.91 -8.88 1.22
C LYS A 260 15.52 -8.96 0.58
N CYS A 261 14.46 -8.96 1.38
CA CYS A 261 13.09 -9.03 0.92
C CYS A 261 12.54 -7.64 0.55
N ALA A 262 11.64 -7.59 -0.43
CA ALA A 262 10.94 -6.37 -0.82
C ALA A 262 9.45 -6.66 -1.03
N LEU A 263 8.60 -5.71 -0.64
CA LEU A 263 7.17 -5.80 -0.85
C LEU A 263 6.79 -5.10 -2.17
N ILE A 264 6.26 -5.88 -3.12
CA ILE A 264 5.84 -5.35 -4.42
C ILE A 264 4.41 -4.81 -4.31
N LYS A 265 4.25 -3.48 -4.36
CA LYS A 265 2.95 -2.80 -4.41
C LYS A 265 2.73 -2.20 -5.80
N PRO A 266 1.96 -2.86 -6.70
CA PRO A 266 1.66 -2.31 -8.01
C PRO A 266 0.91 -1.00 -7.90
N LEU A 267 1.46 0.07 -8.49
CA LEU A 267 0.78 1.36 -8.57
C LEU A 267 0.11 1.48 -9.94
N VAL A 268 -1.18 1.84 -9.94
CA VAL A 268 -1.86 2.20 -11.18
C VAL A 268 -1.23 3.49 -11.70
N LYS A 269 -0.52 3.39 -12.83
CA LYS A 269 -0.09 4.57 -13.57
C LYS A 269 -1.35 5.34 -13.93
N LYS A 270 -1.44 6.63 -13.59
CA LYS A 270 -2.56 7.49 -14.04
C LYS A 270 -2.61 7.38 -15.56
N ALA A 271 -3.59 6.67 -16.10
CA ALA A 271 -3.94 6.85 -17.49
C ALA A 271 -4.47 8.28 -17.59
N SER A 272 -4.02 9.03 -18.59
CA SER A 272 -4.69 10.23 -19.07
C SER A 272 -6.07 9.81 -19.58
N TYR A 273 -7.02 9.62 -18.65
CA TYR A 273 -8.43 9.44 -18.96
C TYR A 273 -8.92 10.77 -19.54
N ARG A 274 -8.78 10.95 -20.86
CA ARG A 274 -9.70 11.77 -21.63
C ARG A 274 -10.97 10.92 -21.76
N LEU A 275 -11.90 11.13 -20.84
CA LEU A 275 -13.31 10.91 -21.10
C LEU A 275 -13.84 12.11 -21.87
#